data_AF-A0A392T8D2-F1
#
_entry.id   AF-A0A392T8D2-F1
#
_cell.length_a   1.000
_cell.length_b   1.000
_cell.length_c   1.000
_cell.angle_alpha   90.00
_cell.angle_beta   90.00
_cell.angle_gamma   90.00
#
_symmetry.space_group_name_H-M   'P 1'
#
loop_
_entity.id
_entity.type
_entity.pdbx_description
1 polymer ?
#
loop_
_entity_poly.entity_id
_entity_poly.type
_entity_poly.pdbx_seq_one_letter_code
_entity_poly.pdbx_strand_id
1 'polypeptide(L)' 'MRVRVKVDVRQPLKNDYKVKNKEGAWCTVNFKYEKLGVFCFVCGIMGHAENRCEVRYSMEQDDGRRE' A
#
# COMPACT_ATOMS: atom_id res chain seq x y z
N MET A 1 -8.43 -9.19 14.56
CA MET A 1 -8.72 -7.85 15.14
C MET A 1 -9.01 -6.89 13.99
N ARG A 2 -10.06 -6.05 14.08
CA ARG A 2 -10.43 -5.08 13.04
C ARG A 2 -10.51 -3.69 13.67
N VAL A 3 -9.80 -2.72 13.11
CA VAL A 3 -9.75 -1.34 13.61
C VAL A 3 -10.03 -0.38 12.47
N ARG A 4 -10.83 0.66 12.73
CA ARG A 4 -11.08 1.75 11.78
C ARG A 4 -10.22 2.94 12.17
N VAL A 5 -9.39 3.39 11.24
CA VAL A 5 -8.47 4.52 11.43
C VAL A 5 -8.59 5.49 10.27
N LYS A 6 -8.29 6.78 10.50
CA LYS A 6 -8.06 7.73 9.41
C LYS A 6 -6.64 7.50 8.88
N VAL A 7 -6.52 7.27 7.58
CA VAL A 7 -5.24 7.11 6.88
C VAL A 7 -5.14 8.19 5.82
N ASP A 8 -3.94 8.75 5.65
CA ASP A 8 -3.64 9.63 4.54
C ASP A 8 -3.54 8.83 3.25
N VAL A 9 -4.50 9.03 2.35
CA VAL A 9 -4.61 8.29 1.09
C VAL A 9 -3.56 8.69 0.05
N ARG A 10 -2.85 9.79 0.28
CA ARG A 10 -1.75 10.28 -0.58
C ARG A 10 -0.44 9.55 -0.33
N GLN A 11 -0.36 8.79 0.77
CA GLN A 11 0.80 8.01 1.14
C GLN A 11 0.56 6.53 0.83
N PRO A 12 1.62 5.77 0.54
CA PRO A 12 1.50 4.35 0.31
C PRO A 12 0.98 3.61 1.54
N LEU A 13 0.03 2.71 1.33
CA LEU A 13 -0.45 1.82 2.41
C LEU A 13 0.66 0.84 2.82
N LYS A 14 0.79 0.63 4.12
CA LYS A 14 1.81 -0.27 4.68
C LYS A 14 1.26 -1.68 4.78
N ASN A 15 1.98 -2.66 4.25
CA ASN A 15 1.58 -4.07 4.33
C ASN A 15 1.92 -4.68 5.69
N ASP A 16 2.98 -4.21 6.33
CA ASP A 16 3.40 -4.67 7.64
C ASP A 16 3.98 -3.54 8.50
N TYR A 17 4.06 -3.80 9.79
CA TYR A 17 4.75 -2.92 10.73
C TYR A 17 5.41 -3.72 11.85
N LYS A 18 6.67 -3.39 12.13
CA LYS A 18 7.43 -3.97 13.24
C LYS A 18 7.13 -3.21 14.52
N VAL A 19 6.61 -3.92 15.52
CA VAL A 19 6.33 -3.40 16.86
C VAL A 19 7.12 -4.19 17.89
N LYS A 20 7.46 -3.56 19.01
CA LYS A 20 7.99 -4.28 20.17
C LYS A 20 6.84 -4.75 21.04
N ASN A 21 6.88 -6.02 21.44
CA ASN A 21 5.96 -6.53 22.46
C ASN A 21 6.34 -5.97 23.85
N LYS A 22 5.53 -6.26 24.87
CA LYS A 22 5.81 -5.81 26.25
C LYS A 22 7.12 -6.34 26.82
N GLU A 23 7.61 -7.46 26.30
CA GLU A 23 8.87 -8.10 26.70
C GLU A 23 10.08 -7.59 25.90
N GLY A 24 9.88 -6.63 25.00
CA GLY A 24 10.94 -6.01 24.19
C GLY A 24 11.30 -6.78 22.90
N ALA A 25 10.67 -7.92 22.64
CA ALA A 25 10.86 -8.69 21.42
C ALA A 25 10.18 -8.01 20.21
N TRP A 26 10.82 -8.08 19.04
CA TRP A 26 10.26 -7.58 17.79
C TRP A 26 9.20 -8.53 17.25
N CYS A 27 8.04 -8.00 16.90
CA CYS A 27 6.96 -8.71 16.24
C CYS A 27 6.54 -7.93 14.98
N THR A 28 6.33 -8.64 13.88
CA THR A 28 5.81 -8.05 12.64
C THR A 28 4.30 -8.26 12.59
N VAL A 29 3.56 -7.16 12.52
CA VAL A 29 2.11 -7.19 12.33
C VAL A 29 1.83 -6.97 10.85
N ASN A 30 1.14 -7.93 10.23
CA ASN A 30 0.68 -7.82 8.85
C ASN A 30 -0.71 -7.18 8.83
N PHE A 31 -0.89 -6.17 7.98
CA PHE A 31 -2.17 -5.49 7.80
C PHE A 31 -2.91 -6.08 6.61
N LYS A 32 -4.19 -6.38 6.83
CA LYS A 32 -5.14 -6.67 5.76
C LYS A 32 -6.16 -5.54 5.72
N TYR A 33 -6.17 -4.81 4.61
CA TYR A 33 -7.16 -3.77 4.36
C TYR A 33 -8.41 -4.40 3.73
N GLU A 34 -9.58 -3.96 4.16
CA GLU A 34 -10.87 -4.40 3.63
C GLU A 34 -11.62 -3.19 3.06
N LYS A 35 -12.31 -3.38 1.93
CA LYS A 35 -13.10 -2.34 1.24
C LYS A 35 -12.27 -1.11 0.79
N LEU A 36 -11.05 -1.35 0.31
CA LEU A 36 -10.28 -0.33 -0.38
C LEU A 36 -10.99 0.07 -1.69
N GLY A 37 -10.94 1.36 -2.02
CA GLY A 37 -11.34 1.84 -3.34
C GLY A 37 -10.29 1.50 -4.40
N VAL A 38 -10.17 2.34 -5.43
CA VAL A 38 -9.13 2.18 -6.44
C VAL A 38 -7.76 2.34 -5.77
N PHE A 39 -6.95 1.28 -5.83
CA PHE A 39 -5.62 1.18 -5.24
C PHE A 39 -4.61 0.82 -6.32
N CYS A 40 -3.45 1.48 -6.30
CA CYS A 40 -2.38 1.23 -7.26
C CYS A 40 -1.34 0.26 -6.66
N PHE A 41 -1.17 -0.92 -7.27
CA PHE A 41 -0.17 -1.89 -6.84
C PHE A 41 1.27 -1.48 -7.21
N VAL A 42 1.45 -0.53 -8.12
CA VAL A 42 2.78 -0.01 -8.50
C VAL A 42 3.34 0.94 -7.43
N CYS A 43 2.55 1.92 -6.98
CA CYS A 43 3.04 2.94 -6.04
C CYS A 43 2.45 2.83 -4.63
N GLY A 44 1.46 1.97 -4.40
CA GLY A 44 0.83 1.76 -3.09
C GLY A 44 -0.15 2.84 -2.66
N ILE A 45 -0.44 3.83 -3.51
CA ILE A 45 -1.31 4.99 -3.20
C ILE A 45 -2.75 4.71 -3.65
N MET A 46 -3.73 5.27 -2.94
CA MET A 46 -5.14 5.21 -3.33
C MET A 46 -5.54 6.37 -4.26
N GLY A 47 -6.52 6.11 -5.13
CA GLY A 47 -7.15 7.11 -5.99
C GLY A 47 -6.85 6.99 -7.48
N HIS A 48 -5.98 6.06 -7.88
CA HIS A 48 -5.73 5.73 -9.28
C HIS A 48 -5.42 4.24 -9.44
N ALA A 49 -5.66 3.72 -10.64
CA ALA A 49 -5.25 2.37 -11.03
C ALA A 49 -3.85 2.42 -11.64
N GLU A 50 -3.22 1.25 -11.76
CA GLU A 50 -1.83 1.11 -12.24
C GLU A 50 -1.61 1.72 -13.63
N ASN A 51 -2.64 1.68 -14.49
CA ASN A 51 -2.63 2.28 -15.82
C ASN A 51 -2.59 3.83 -15.83
N ARG A 52 -2.83 4.48 -14.69
CA ARG A 52 -2.79 5.95 -14.54
C ARG A 52 -1.76 6.37 -13.49
N CYS A 53 -0.80 5.49 -13.18
CA CYS A 53 0.21 5.75 -12.17
C CYS A 53 1.41 6.49 -12.76
N GLU A 54 1.64 7.73 -12.32
CA GLU A 54 2.80 8.55 -12.77
C GLU A 54 4.14 7.85 -12.52
N VAL A 55 4.24 7.08 -11.42
CA VAL A 55 5.44 6.30 -11.09
C VAL A 55 5.69 5.25 -12.16
N ARG A 56 4.65 4.55 -12.64
CA ARG A 56 4.77 3.58 -13.73
C ARG A 56 5.25 4.24 -15.02
N TYR A 57 4.72 5.41 -15.36
CA TYR A 57 5.13 6.17 -16.54
C TYR A 57 6.56 6.72 -16.44
N SER A 58 7.10 6.85 -15.24
CA SER A 58 8.47 7.32 -14.98
C SER A 58 9.49 6.19 -14.86
N MET A 59 9.06 4.92 -14.89
CA MET A 59 9.94 3.76 -14.83
C MET A 59 10.59 3.52 -16.21
N GLU A 60 11.90 3.27 -16.22
CA GLU A 60 12.69 3.03 -17.44
C GLU A 60 12.31 1.72 -18.17
N GLN A 61 11.57 0.82 -17.51
CA GLN A 61 11.03 -0.41 -18.07
C GLN A 61 9.50 -0.45 -17.85
N ASP A 62 8.74 0.01 -18.83
CA ASP A 62 7.29 -0.22 -18.90
C ASP A 62 7.04 -1.45 -19.79
N ASP A 63 6.45 -2.51 -19.24
CA ASP A 63 6.17 -3.78 -19.94
C ASP A 63 5.13 -3.63 -21.09
N GLY A 64 4.67 -2.40 -21.38
CA GLY A 64 3.85 -2.05 -22.54
C GLY A 64 2.43 -2.63 -22.58
N ARG A 65 2.12 -3.62 -21.73
CA ARG A 65 0.77 -4.21 -21.64
C ARG A 65 -0.17 -3.25 -20.94
N ARG A 66 -1.09 -2.67 -21.72
CA ARG A 66 -2.26 -1.90 -21.27
C ARG A 66 -3.50 -2.66 -21.74
N GLU A 67 -4.06 -3.48 -20.86
CA GLU A 67 -5.40 -4.05 -21.05
C GLU A 67 -6.48 -3.04 -20.63
#